data_AF-I5BQN4-F1
#
_entry.id   AF-I5BQN4-F1
#
_cell.length_a   1.000
_cell.length_b   1.000
_cell.length_c   1.000
_cell.angle_alpha   90.00
_cell.angle_beta   90.00
_cell.angle_gamma   90.00
#
_symmetry.space_group_name_H-M   'P 1'
#
loop_
_entity.id
_entity.type
_entity.pdbx_description
1 polymer ?
#
loop_
_entity_poly.entity_id
_entity_poly.type
_entity_poly.pdbx_seq_one_letter_code
_entity_poly.pdbx_strand_id
1 'polypeptide(L)'
;MLVTKFDQWRLSMSMSIADIRNFLETALPAVTVDDSTTDLFFFAGEERKIPFATIVTHDTAFDSASNLKRGDLFRLNLVTDKETFEHLFGISSPKALGDADFDYQALDRLFPHPLYGKMRWISVINPEAVWENCQDLLVKARQIRELRPNSW
;
A
#
# COMPACT_ATOMS: atom_id res chain seq x y z
N MET A 1 -33.02 -5.47 17.28
CA MET A 1 -32.10 -4.32 17.14
C MET A 1 -32.19 -3.88 15.68
N LEU A 2 -32.84 -2.75 15.41
CA LEU A 2 -33.10 -2.30 14.04
C LEU A 2 -31.86 -1.57 13.54
N VAL A 3 -31.11 -2.23 12.65
CA VAL A 3 -30.07 -1.60 11.82
C VAL A 3 -30.80 -0.64 10.89
N THR A 4 -30.44 0.63 10.91
CA THR A 4 -31.16 1.64 10.12
C THR A 4 -30.81 1.51 8.64
N LYS A 5 -31.68 2.01 7.74
CA LYS A 5 -31.39 2.13 6.30
C LYS A 5 -30.12 2.97 6.03
N PHE A 6 -29.72 3.80 7.00
CA PHE A 6 -28.46 4.55 7.01
C PHE A 6 -27.23 3.65 7.29
N ASP A 7 -27.38 2.61 8.10
CA ASP A 7 -26.31 1.63 8.33
C ASP A 7 -26.13 0.67 7.14
N GLN A 8 -27.18 0.48 6.33
CA GLN A 8 -27.13 -0.39 5.14
C GLN A 8 -26.40 0.24 3.93
N TRP A 9 -26.35 1.56 3.78
CA TRP A 9 -25.60 2.19 2.66
C TRP A 9 -24.10 2.25 2.92
N ARG A 10 -23.68 2.35 4.19
CA ARG A 10 -22.25 2.29 4.59
C ARG A 10 -21.61 0.92 4.38
N LEU A 11 -22.43 -0.10 4.10
CA LEU A 11 -22.00 -1.48 3.88
C LEU A 11 -21.85 -1.85 2.39
N SER A 12 -21.98 -0.90 1.44
CA SER A 12 -21.97 -1.24 0.00
C SER A 12 -21.09 -0.39 -0.91
N MET A 13 -19.98 0.16 -0.42
CA MET A 13 -18.90 0.65 -1.29
C MET A 13 -17.58 0.12 -0.74
N SER A 14 -17.07 -0.92 -1.40
CA SER A 14 -15.68 -1.38 -1.24
C SER A 14 -14.73 -0.24 -1.59
N MET A 15 -13.64 -0.11 -0.83
CA MET A 15 -12.56 0.83 -1.10
C MET A 15 -12.05 0.68 -2.53
N SER A 16 -12.22 1.73 -3.33
CA SER A 16 -11.77 1.73 -4.73
C SER A 16 -10.39 2.38 -4.88
N ILE A 17 -9.73 2.11 -6.01
CA ILE A 17 -8.52 2.85 -6.41
C ILE A 17 -8.77 4.36 -6.44
N ALA A 18 -9.96 4.79 -6.85
CA ALA A 18 -10.34 6.21 -6.90
C ALA A 18 -10.43 6.83 -5.49
N ASP A 19 -10.96 6.09 -4.51
CA ASP A 19 -11.03 6.56 -3.11
C ASP A 19 -9.64 6.72 -2.50
N ILE A 20 -8.75 5.75 -2.73
CA ILE A 20 -7.36 5.79 -2.26
C ILE A 20 -6.60 6.93 -2.94
N ARG A 21 -6.73 7.08 -4.25
CA ARG A 21 -6.13 8.20 -5.01
C ARG A 21 -6.61 9.54 -4.47
N ASN A 22 -7.92 9.70 -4.29
CA ASN A 22 -8.51 10.93 -3.76
C ASN A 22 -7.97 11.25 -2.37
N PHE A 23 -7.87 10.27 -1.46
CA PHE A 23 -7.25 10.47 -0.15
C PHE A 23 -5.80 10.98 -0.29
N LEU A 24 -4.98 10.33 -1.11
CA LEU A 24 -3.58 10.70 -1.30
C LEU A 24 -3.41 12.11 -1.88
N GLU A 25 -4.23 12.50 -2.86
CA GLU A 25 -4.14 13.81 -3.52
C GLU A 25 -4.73 14.95 -2.67
N THR A 26 -5.70 14.67 -1.78
CA THR A 26 -6.42 15.71 -1.04
C THR A 26 -6.02 15.84 0.44
N ALA A 27 -5.62 14.73 1.08
CA ALA A 27 -5.28 14.72 2.51
C ALA A 27 -3.78 14.92 2.76
N LEU A 28 -2.93 14.59 1.78
CA LEU A 28 -1.47 14.75 1.91
C LEU A 28 -1.00 15.99 1.15
N PRO A 29 -0.09 16.80 1.73
CA PRO A 29 0.44 17.97 1.03
C PRO A 29 1.27 17.54 -0.18
N ALA A 30 1.43 18.36 -1.21
CA ALA A 30 2.43 18.19 -2.28
C ALA A 30 2.60 16.73 -2.79
N VAL A 31 1.52 16.09 -3.22
CA VAL A 31 1.55 14.78 -3.88
C VAL A 31 1.50 14.99 -5.39
N THR A 32 2.39 14.29 -6.10
CA THR A 32 2.32 14.16 -7.55
C THR A 32 2.06 12.70 -7.89
N VAL A 33 1.19 12.44 -8.85
CA VAL A 33 0.88 11.09 -9.33
C VAL A 33 1.40 10.89 -10.75
N ASP A 34 1.97 9.72 -11.00
CA ASP A 34 2.15 9.19 -12.35
C ASP A 34 1.04 8.19 -12.63
N ASP A 35 0.17 8.55 -13.56
CA ASP A 35 -0.93 7.74 -14.08
C ASP A 35 -0.83 7.55 -15.60
N SER A 36 0.40 7.62 -16.14
CA SER A 36 0.67 7.33 -17.56
C SER A 36 0.47 5.85 -17.94
N THR A 37 0.27 4.99 -16.94
CA THR A 37 -0.05 3.57 -17.09
C THR A 37 -1.30 3.21 -16.28
N THR A 38 -1.72 1.95 -16.30
CA THR A 38 -2.81 1.46 -15.43
C THR A 38 -2.44 1.46 -13.95
N ASP A 39 -1.14 1.34 -13.64
CA ASP A 39 -0.64 1.43 -12.29
C ASP A 39 -0.43 2.89 -11.90
N LEU A 40 -0.61 3.20 -10.62
CA LEU A 40 -0.46 4.55 -10.07
C LEU A 40 0.79 4.61 -9.20
N PHE A 41 1.60 5.66 -9.39
CA PHE A 41 2.80 5.91 -8.57
C PHE A 41 2.68 7.28 -7.92
N PHE A 42 2.77 7.33 -6.59
CA PHE A 42 2.60 8.55 -5.81
C PHE A 42 3.94 9.02 -5.26
N PHE A 43 4.27 10.30 -5.51
CA PHE A 43 5.54 10.93 -5.16
C PHE A 43 5.34 12.08 -4.19
N ALA A 44 6.33 12.30 -3.31
CA ALA A 44 6.38 13.47 -2.44
C ALA A 44 7.08 14.60 -3.20
N GLY A 45 6.30 15.55 -3.73
CA GLY A 45 6.77 16.67 -4.54
C GLY A 45 6.98 16.34 -6.03
N GLU A 46 7.38 17.37 -6.79
CA GLU A 46 7.41 17.36 -8.26
C GLU A 46 8.63 16.61 -8.85
N GLU A 47 9.68 16.36 -8.07
CA GLU A 47 10.92 15.75 -8.58
C GLU A 47 10.73 14.29 -9.04
N ARG A 48 9.65 13.62 -8.61
CA ARG A 48 9.23 12.26 -9.05
C ARG A 48 10.36 11.20 -9.06
N LYS A 49 11.27 11.26 -8.09
CA LYS A 49 12.44 10.36 -8.05
C LYS A 49 12.10 8.92 -7.66
N ILE A 50 11.50 8.76 -6.48
CA ILE A 50 11.12 7.44 -5.94
C ILE A 50 9.71 7.60 -5.34
N PRO A 51 8.75 6.72 -5.66
CA PRO A 51 7.43 6.80 -5.06
C PRO A 51 7.49 6.52 -3.55
N PHE A 52 6.50 7.03 -2.82
CA PHE A 52 6.25 6.62 -1.44
C PHE A 52 5.14 5.56 -1.36
N ALA A 53 4.26 5.53 -2.36
CA ALA A 53 3.21 4.53 -2.50
C ALA A 53 2.96 4.21 -3.98
N THR A 54 2.47 3.00 -4.25
CA THR A 54 2.00 2.59 -5.58
C THR A 54 0.72 1.79 -5.48
N ILE A 55 -0.09 1.81 -6.54
CA ILE A 55 -1.23 0.91 -6.72
C ILE A 55 -0.97 0.15 -8.01
N VAL A 56 -0.89 -1.18 -7.92
CA VAL A 56 -0.72 -2.05 -9.09
C VAL A 56 -1.94 -2.94 -9.27
N THR A 57 -2.36 -3.14 -10.52
CA THR A 57 -3.58 -3.89 -10.85
C THR A 57 -3.30 -5.21 -11.58
N HIS A 58 -2.02 -5.55 -11.78
CA HIS A 58 -1.63 -6.73 -12.54
C HIS A 58 -0.32 -7.32 -12.06
N ASP A 59 -0.14 -8.61 -12.31
CA ASP A 59 1.13 -9.30 -12.10
C ASP A 59 2.07 -9.05 -13.28
N THR A 60 3.38 -9.06 -13.02
CA THR A 60 4.43 -9.01 -14.05
C THR A 60 5.28 -10.28 -14.03
N ALA A 61 6.19 -10.43 -15.00
CA ALA A 61 7.16 -11.52 -15.02
C ALA A 61 8.08 -11.53 -13.77
N PHE A 62 8.24 -10.39 -13.10
CA PHE A 62 9.10 -10.25 -11.93
C PHE A 62 8.31 -10.18 -10.62
N ASP A 63 7.07 -9.70 -10.64
CA ASP A 63 6.20 -9.53 -9.47
C ASP A 63 4.85 -10.21 -9.72
N SER A 64 4.72 -11.46 -9.29
CA SER A 64 3.52 -12.28 -9.50
C SER A 64 3.05 -13.04 -8.26
N ALA A 65 3.73 -12.87 -7.13
CA ALA A 65 3.41 -13.58 -5.89
C ALA A 65 2.00 -13.27 -5.37
N SER A 66 1.48 -12.08 -5.69
CA SER A 66 0.15 -11.65 -5.28
C SER A 66 -0.99 -12.16 -6.16
N ASN A 67 -0.70 -12.78 -7.31
CA ASN A 67 -1.67 -13.43 -8.20
C ASN A 67 -2.91 -12.56 -8.49
N LEU A 68 -2.70 -11.29 -8.83
CA LEU A 68 -3.77 -10.29 -8.94
C LEU A 68 -4.78 -10.61 -10.04
N LYS A 69 -4.41 -11.41 -11.04
CA LYS A 69 -5.28 -11.85 -12.16
C LYS A 69 -6.49 -12.71 -11.77
N ARG A 70 -6.62 -13.12 -10.50
CA ARG A 70 -7.71 -14.02 -10.05
C ARG A 70 -9.04 -13.31 -9.78
N GLY A 71 -9.12 -12.00 -9.98
CA GLY A 71 -10.33 -11.18 -9.85
C GLY A 71 -10.01 -9.71 -10.10
N ASP A 72 -10.97 -8.83 -9.84
CA ASP A 72 -10.75 -7.37 -9.84
C ASP A 72 -10.02 -6.96 -8.56
N LEU A 73 -8.73 -7.30 -8.51
CA LEU A 73 -7.85 -7.04 -7.38
C LEU A 73 -6.81 -5.98 -7.74
N PHE A 74 -6.48 -5.15 -6.76
CA PHE A 74 -5.33 -4.26 -6.81
C PHE A 74 -4.51 -4.38 -5.53
N ARG A 75 -3.21 -4.08 -5.62
CA ARG A 75 -2.32 -4.07 -4.46
C ARG A 75 -1.82 -2.67 -4.22
N LEU A 76 -2.17 -2.12 -3.06
CA LEU A 76 -1.54 -0.91 -2.52
C LEU A 76 -0.20 -1.29 -1.91
N ASN A 77 0.85 -0.58 -2.29
CA ASN A 77 2.20 -0.71 -1.74
C ASN A 77 2.64 0.63 -1.15
N LEU A 78 3.41 0.59 -0.07
CA LEU A 78 4.00 1.79 0.53
C LEU A 78 5.28 1.47 1.31
N VAL A 79 6.17 2.46 1.44
CA VAL A 79 7.40 2.34 2.24
C VAL A 79 7.13 2.59 3.72
N THR A 80 7.82 1.87 4.60
CA THR A 80 7.85 2.16 6.04
C THR A 80 9.27 2.38 6.56
N ASP A 81 9.38 2.95 7.76
CA ASP A 81 10.62 2.91 8.53
C ASP A 81 10.83 1.51 9.15
N LYS A 82 11.98 1.37 9.83
CA LYS A 82 12.38 0.11 10.46
C LYS A 82 11.46 -0.28 11.61
N GLU A 83 11.13 0.66 12.48
CA GLU A 83 10.33 0.41 13.68
C GLU A 83 8.91 -0.04 13.31
N THR A 84 8.30 0.64 12.34
CA THR A 84 6.97 0.30 11.83
C THR A 84 6.98 -1.09 11.18
N PHE A 85 7.99 -1.42 10.37
CA PHE A 85 8.09 -2.73 9.72
C PHE A 85 8.25 -3.87 10.75
N GLU A 86 9.10 -3.66 11.76
CA GLU A 86 9.31 -4.60 12.85
C GLU A 86 8.05 -4.77 13.70
N HIS A 87 7.33 -3.69 13.98
CA HIS A 87 6.08 -3.73 14.74
C HIS A 87 4.99 -4.53 14.01
N LEU A 88 4.86 -4.33 12.69
CA LEU A 88 3.81 -4.98 11.90
C LEU A 88 4.03 -6.49 11.73
N PHE A 89 5.28 -6.93 11.62
CA PHE A 89 5.58 -8.30 11.19
C PHE A 89 6.47 -9.10 12.15
N GLY A 90 7.03 -8.48 13.19
CA GLY A 90 8.03 -9.12 14.05
C GLY A 90 9.35 -9.43 13.33
N ILE A 91 9.62 -8.80 12.18
CA ILE A 91 10.77 -9.08 11.32
C ILE A 91 11.87 -8.03 11.53
N SER A 92 12.96 -8.42 12.19
CA SER A 92 14.08 -7.52 12.53
C SER A 92 15.32 -7.65 11.64
N SER A 93 15.32 -8.56 10.67
CA SER A 93 16.44 -8.74 9.75
C SER A 93 16.04 -9.30 8.38
N PRO A 94 16.85 -9.07 7.32
CA PRO A 94 16.61 -9.68 6.01
C PRO A 94 16.62 -11.22 6.04
N LYS A 95 17.36 -11.84 6.96
CA LYS A 95 17.35 -13.29 7.15
C LYS A 95 16.00 -13.75 7.73
N ALA A 96 15.52 -13.11 8.79
CA ALA A 96 14.22 -13.41 9.37
C ALA A 96 13.08 -13.23 8.35
N LEU A 97 13.16 -12.21 7.48
CA LEU A 97 12.21 -12.03 6.38
C LEU A 97 12.23 -13.20 5.40
N GLY A 98 13.42 -13.67 5.03
CA GLY A 98 13.58 -14.78 4.08
C GLY A 98 13.21 -16.15 4.63
N ASP A 99 13.24 -16.30 5.96
CA ASP A 99 12.85 -17.53 6.65
C ASP A 99 11.34 -17.55 6.99
N ALA A 100 10.65 -16.41 6.89
CA ALA A 100 9.23 -16.28 7.21
C ALA A 100 8.32 -16.68 6.04
N ASP A 101 7.17 -17.26 6.37
CA ASP A 101 6.15 -17.66 5.40
C ASP A 101 4.99 -16.65 5.42
N PHE A 102 4.95 -15.78 4.40
CA PHE A 102 3.90 -14.78 4.24
C PHE A 102 2.95 -15.18 3.11
N ASP A 103 1.65 -15.14 3.38
CA ASP A 103 0.62 -15.25 2.35
C ASP A 103 0.50 -13.95 1.56
N TYR A 104 1.22 -13.87 0.43
CA TYR A 104 1.20 -12.71 -0.47
C TYR A 104 -0.11 -12.55 -1.25
N GLN A 105 -1.05 -13.49 -1.12
CA GLN A 105 -2.38 -13.45 -1.72
C GLN A 105 -3.48 -13.08 -0.72
N ALA A 106 -3.15 -12.88 0.56
CA ALA A 106 -4.11 -12.47 1.58
C ALA A 106 -4.78 -11.14 1.20
N LEU A 107 -6.11 -11.12 1.20
CA LEU A 107 -6.91 -9.91 1.00
C LEU A 107 -7.01 -9.16 2.32
N ASP A 108 -7.05 -7.83 2.24
CA ASP A 108 -7.30 -6.94 3.37
C ASP A 108 -6.38 -7.21 4.58
N ARG A 109 -5.13 -7.60 4.29
CA ARG A 109 -4.09 -7.87 5.28
C ARG A 109 -2.78 -7.28 4.81
N LEU A 110 -2.09 -6.60 5.73
CA LEU A 110 -0.75 -6.11 5.48
C LEU A 110 0.24 -7.28 5.45
N PHE A 111 1.15 -7.26 4.49
CA PHE A 111 2.29 -8.17 4.39
C PHE A 111 3.52 -7.44 3.82
N PRO A 112 4.75 -7.92 4.04
CA PRO A 112 5.93 -7.38 3.38
C PRO A 112 5.80 -7.46 1.86
N HIS A 113 6.22 -6.42 1.13
CA HIS A 113 6.19 -6.46 -0.32
C HIS A 113 7.02 -7.67 -0.84
N PRO A 114 6.48 -8.51 -1.76
CA PRO A 114 7.15 -9.76 -2.18
C PRO A 114 8.60 -9.57 -2.67
N LEU A 115 8.85 -8.51 -3.44
CA LEU A 115 10.20 -8.14 -3.91
C LEU A 115 10.90 -7.09 -3.04
N TYR A 116 10.17 -6.05 -2.63
CA TYR A 116 10.75 -4.88 -1.97
C TYR A 116 10.72 -4.93 -0.43
N GLY A 117 10.34 -6.05 0.18
CA GLY A 117 10.26 -6.20 1.63
C GLY A 117 11.58 -5.94 2.37
N LYS A 118 12.73 -6.24 1.75
CA LYS A 118 14.06 -5.91 2.32
C LYS A 118 14.32 -4.40 2.41
N MET A 119 13.66 -3.61 1.58
CA MET A 119 13.63 -2.14 1.62
C MET A 119 12.50 -1.62 2.53
N ARG A 120 11.82 -2.50 3.27
CA ARG A 120 10.66 -2.20 4.15
C ARG A 120 9.47 -1.62 3.41
N TRP A 121 9.30 -2.03 2.16
CA TRP A 121 8.01 -1.86 1.49
C TRP A 121 7.04 -2.90 2.00
N ILE A 122 5.80 -2.48 2.18
CA ILE A 122 4.67 -3.32 2.59
C ILE A 122 3.59 -3.25 1.52
N SER A 123 2.69 -4.21 1.56
CA SER A 123 1.63 -4.40 0.60
C SER A 123 0.33 -4.81 1.29
N VAL A 124 -0.80 -4.46 0.67
CA VAL A 124 -2.13 -4.98 0.99
C VAL A 124 -2.94 -5.07 -0.29
N ILE A 125 -3.69 -6.16 -0.45
CA ILE A 125 -4.61 -6.35 -1.58
C ILE A 125 -6.00 -5.91 -1.14
N ASN A 126 -6.63 -5.01 -1.91
CA ASN A 126 -7.97 -4.46 -1.64
C ASN A 126 -8.18 -4.10 -0.14
N PRO A 127 -7.50 -3.06 0.37
CA PRO A 127 -7.62 -2.67 1.78
C PRO A 127 -9.02 -2.16 2.08
N GLU A 128 -9.72 -2.83 3.01
CA GLU A 128 -11.06 -2.48 3.48
C GLU A 128 -11.01 -2.21 4.99
N ALA A 129 -10.92 -3.26 5.81
CA ALA A 129 -10.86 -3.15 7.26
C ALA A 129 -9.54 -2.55 7.75
N VAL A 130 -8.44 -2.73 7.00
CA VAL A 130 -7.14 -2.13 7.36
C VAL A 130 -6.94 -0.72 6.80
N TRP A 131 -7.92 -0.16 6.09
CA TRP A 131 -7.76 1.12 5.42
C TRP A 131 -7.40 2.26 6.37
N GLU A 132 -8.03 2.34 7.54
CA GLU A 132 -7.73 3.37 8.55
C GLU A 132 -6.24 3.31 8.96
N ASN A 133 -5.71 2.10 9.19
CA ASN A 133 -4.28 1.90 9.45
C ASN A 133 -3.42 2.30 8.25
N CYS A 134 -3.86 2.01 7.02
CA CYS A 134 -3.15 2.41 5.82
C CYS A 134 -3.05 3.94 5.70
N GLN A 135 -4.07 4.70 6.10
CA GLN A 135 -4.04 6.16 6.04
C GLN A 135 -2.89 6.72 6.89
N ASP A 136 -2.76 6.27 8.13
CA ASP A 136 -1.66 6.68 9.02
C ASP A 136 -0.29 6.29 8.46
N LEU A 137 -0.19 5.09 7.89
CA LEU A 137 1.05 4.60 7.28
C LEU A 137 1.41 5.39 6.00
N LEU A 138 0.42 5.82 5.21
CA LEU A 138 0.64 6.63 4.00
C LEU A 138 1.12 8.04 4.33
N VAL A 139 0.62 8.65 5.41
CA VAL A 139 1.16 9.92 5.93
C VAL A 139 2.65 9.77 6.24
N LYS A 140 3.02 8.71 6.96
CA LYS A 140 4.43 8.41 7.30
C LYS A 140 5.27 8.09 6.06
N ALA A 141 4.75 7.28 5.14
CA ALA A 141 5.44 6.92 3.90
C ALA A 141 5.83 8.16 3.10
N ARG A 142 4.90 9.12 2.97
CA ARG A 142 5.15 10.41 2.31
C ARG A 142 6.26 11.21 3.01
N GLN A 143 6.21 11.33 4.34
CA GLN A 143 7.25 12.01 5.12
C GLN A 143 8.62 11.34 4.98
N ILE A 144 8.67 10.01 4.98
CA ILE A 144 9.91 9.25 4.76
C ILE A 144 10.53 9.62 3.41
N ARG A 145 9.70 9.69 2.36
CA ARG A 145 10.20 10.02 1.01
C ARG A 145 10.68 11.46 0.90
N GLU A 146 9.96 12.39 1.51
CA GLU A 146 10.35 13.80 1.60
C GLU A 146 11.72 13.98 2.28
N LEU A 147 11.97 13.25 3.37
CA LEU A 147 13.25 13.28 4.09
C LEU A 147 14.37 12.48 3.39
N ARG A 148 14.00 11.51 2.54
CA ARG A 148 14.93 10.60 1.87
C ARG A 148 14.58 10.45 0.38
N PRO A 149 14.71 11.52 -0.42
CA PRO A 149 14.27 11.53 -1.81
C PRO A 149 15.07 10.58 -2.71
N ASN A 150 16.28 10.18 -2.28
CA ASN A 150 17.20 9.37 -3.09
C ASN A 150 17.51 7.97 -2.48
N SER A 151 16.88 7.57 -1.37
CA SER A 151 17.14 6.27 -0.72
C SER A 151 15.95 5.33 -0.89
N TRP A 152 16.20 4.15 -1.44
CA TRP A 152 15.23 3.06 -1.38
C TRP A 152 15.06 2.51 0.04
#